data_AF-A0A6D2J436-F1
#
_entry.id   AF-A0A6D2J436-F1
#
_cell.length_a   1.000
_cell.length_b   1.000
_cell.length_c   1.000
_cell.angle_alpha   90.00
_cell.angle_beta   90.00
_cell.angle_gamma   90.00
#
_symmetry.space_group_name_H-M   'P 1'
#
loop_
_entity.id
_entity.type
_entity.pdbx_description
1 polymer ?
#
loop_
_entity_poly.entity_id
_entity_poly.type
_entity_poly.pdbx_seq_one_letter_code
_entity_poly.pdbx_strand_id
1 'polypeptide(L)'
;MTFSCNSETSISYSGSYRSYLGHGRVAIPRKCRCGLNVDLRTCDDGRRFYVCKGDTMDGEPHLRMWLEEAILEELGELKDGLAGVSTQVQYLSVSCGRLEGIVSDIEVLKGIIKKRDDRAGYEFKMAVAFGIIASIVALTALFN
;
A
#
# COMPACT_ATOMS: atom_id res chain seq x y z
N MET A 1 34.16 33.16 5.07
CA MET A 1 33.79 33.14 6.49
C MET A 1 33.86 31.69 6.94
N THR A 2 34.84 31.35 7.77
CA THR A 2 34.98 30.04 8.40
C THR A 2 34.00 29.96 9.57
N PHE A 3 33.21 28.89 9.65
CA PHE A 3 32.24 28.69 10.73
C PHE A 3 32.88 27.78 11.77
N SER A 4 33.25 28.35 12.92
CA SER A 4 33.74 27.58 14.06
C SER A 4 32.57 26.77 14.64
N CYS A 5 32.58 25.47 14.39
CA CYS A 5 31.52 24.55 14.76
C CYS A 5 31.79 23.87 16.11
N ASN A 6 32.16 24.64 17.14
CA ASN A 6 32.48 24.14 18.49
C ASN A 6 31.26 23.61 19.27
N SER A 7 30.14 23.36 18.60
CA SER A 7 28.89 22.92 19.20
C SER A 7 28.64 21.51 18.71
N GLU A 8 28.91 20.51 19.55
CA GLU A 8 28.59 19.11 19.25
C GLU A 8 27.07 18.86 19.20
N THR A 9 26.28 19.78 19.74
CA THR A 9 24.84 19.69 19.87
C THR A 9 24.12 20.46 18.76
N SER A 10 23.20 19.78 18.07
CA SER A 10 22.15 20.43 17.29
C SER A 10 21.22 21.19 18.25
N ILE A 11 20.64 22.31 17.80
CA ILE A 11 19.51 22.92 18.51
C ILE A 11 18.29 22.08 18.17
N SER A 12 18.22 20.91 18.79
CA SER A 12 17.13 19.97 18.67
C SER A 12 16.07 20.30 19.72
N TYR A 13 14.99 20.94 19.29
CA TYR A 13 13.77 20.95 20.10
C TYR A 13 13.20 19.53 20.13
N SER A 14 12.59 19.15 21.26
CA SER A 14 11.92 17.85 21.38
C SER A 14 10.95 17.64 20.21
N GLY A 15 10.88 16.41 19.68
CA GLY A 15 10.16 16.10 18.43
C GLY A 15 8.70 16.55 18.35
N SER A 16 8.07 16.88 19.49
CA SER A 16 6.74 17.51 19.58
C SER A 16 6.70 18.94 18.98
N TYR A 17 7.81 19.68 18.99
CA TYR A 17 7.91 21.07 18.51
C TYR A 17 8.65 21.22 17.18
N ARG A 18 9.09 20.12 16.54
CA ARG A 18 9.63 20.14 15.17
C ARG A 18 8.49 20.40 14.18
N SER A 19 8.13 21.68 14.06
CA SER A 19 7.15 22.17 13.09
C SER A 19 7.89 22.78 11.91
N TYR A 20 8.58 21.92 11.15
CA TYR A 20 9.02 22.30 9.81
C TYR A 20 7.78 22.38 8.92
N LEU A 21 7.69 23.43 8.10
CA LEU A 21 6.62 23.56 7.11
C LEU A 21 6.87 22.57 5.97
N GLY A 22 6.46 21.32 6.20
CA GLY A 22 6.46 20.18 5.28
C GLY A 22 5.43 19.16 5.76
N HIS A 23 4.69 18.55 4.84
CA HIS A 23 3.72 17.50 5.17
C HIS A 23 4.46 16.25 5.66
N GLY A 24 4.27 15.86 6.93
CA GLY A 24 4.96 14.71 7.54
C GLY A 24 6.13 15.17 8.41
N ARG A 25 6.22 14.63 9.63
CA ARG A 25 6.77 15.35 10.80
C ARG A 25 8.29 15.24 11.01
N VAL A 26 9.07 14.61 10.13
CA VAL A 26 10.53 14.56 10.28
C VAL A 26 11.20 14.47 8.91
N ALA A 27 11.61 15.62 8.37
CA ALA A 27 12.20 15.69 7.04
C ALA A 27 13.42 16.61 6.99
N ILE A 28 14.28 16.40 5.98
CA ILE A 28 15.37 17.30 5.61
C ILE A 28 14.79 18.73 5.53
N PRO A 29 15.32 19.66 6.32
CA PRO A 29 14.63 20.90 6.59
C PRO A 29 14.72 21.82 5.37
N ARG A 30 13.58 22.06 4.72
CA ARG A 30 13.48 22.97 3.57
C ARG A 30 13.14 24.40 3.97
N LYS A 31 12.36 24.54 5.05
CA LYS A 31 11.92 25.82 5.61
C LYS A 31 12.08 25.81 7.12
N CYS A 32 12.53 26.95 7.64
CA CYS A 32 12.54 27.20 9.07
C CYS A 32 11.12 27.56 9.55
N ARG A 33 10.85 27.40 10.86
CA ARG A 33 9.61 27.83 11.52
C ARG A 33 9.28 29.32 11.32
N CYS A 34 10.28 30.16 11.07
CA CYS A 34 10.09 31.58 10.73
C CYS A 34 9.62 31.82 9.29
N GLY A 35 9.40 30.76 8.50
CA GLY A 35 8.96 30.84 7.10
C GLY A 35 10.10 31.05 6.09
N LEU A 36 11.31 31.38 6.56
CA LEU A 36 12.48 31.58 5.71
C LEU A 36 13.14 30.26 5.30
N ASN A 37 13.92 30.34 4.23
CA ASN A 37 14.66 29.20 3.70
C ASN A 37 15.83 28.80 4.62
N VAL A 38 16.25 27.56 4.44
CA VAL A 38 17.38 26.95 5.14
C VAL A 38 18.57 26.85 4.17
N ASP A 39 19.77 27.15 4.65
CA ASP A 39 21.02 26.91 3.93
C ASP A 39 21.74 25.69 4.49
N LEU A 40 22.44 24.98 3.60
CA LEU A 40 23.40 23.95 3.98
C LEU A 40 24.79 24.60 4.02
N ARG A 41 25.44 24.59 5.19
CA ARG A 41 26.80 25.12 5.38
C ARG A 41 27.77 23.99 5.71
N THR A 42 29.03 24.23 5.41
CA THR A 42 30.14 23.32 5.69
C THR A 42 31.03 23.95 6.76
N CYS A 43 31.32 23.17 7.79
CA CYS A 43 32.28 23.50 8.84
C CYS A 43 33.71 23.30 8.36
N ASP A 44 34.68 23.84 9.10
CA ASP A 44 36.10 23.71 8.77
C ASP A 44 36.61 22.25 8.85
N ASP A 45 35.94 21.40 9.64
CA ASP A 45 36.18 19.95 9.73
C ASP A 45 35.51 19.15 8.58
N GLY A 46 34.85 19.83 7.65
CA GLY A 46 34.15 19.24 6.51
C GLY A 46 32.73 18.75 6.81
N ARG A 47 32.27 18.80 8.06
CA ARG A 47 30.89 18.42 8.42
C ARG A 47 29.89 19.43 7.88
N ARG A 48 28.68 18.99 7.58
CA ARG A 48 27.64 19.85 7.00
C ARG A 48 26.44 19.98 7.92
N PHE A 49 25.86 21.16 7.98
CA PHE A 49 24.69 21.44 8.79
C PHE A 49 23.73 22.41 8.11
N TYR A 50 22.45 22.21 8.39
CA TYR A 50 21.37 23.07 7.99
C TYR A 50 21.24 24.24 8.97
N VAL A 51 21.11 25.45 8.44
CA VAL A 51 20.93 26.68 9.23
C VAL A 51 19.85 27.58 8.64
N CYS A 52 19.07 28.23 9.49
CA CYS A 52 18.08 29.23 9.07
C CYS A 52 18.78 30.45 8.43
N LYS A 53 18.24 30.98 7.31
CA LYS A 53 18.68 32.25 6.71
C LYS A 53 18.22 33.51 7.45
N GLY A 54 17.21 33.38 8.29
CA GLY A 54 16.66 34.49 9.05
C GLY A 54 17.61 34.96 10.14
N ASP A 55 17.76 36.27 10.23
CA ASP A 55 18.39 36.92 11.37
C ASP A 55 17.51 36.71 12.61
N THR A 56 18.15 36.31 13.70
CA THR A 56 17.49 36.16 14.98
C THR A 56 17.91 37.34 15.85
N MET A 57 16.95 37.89 16.60
CA MET A 57 17.22 39.03 17.49
C MET A 57 18.23 38.64 18.59
N ASP A 58 18.33 37.35 18.90
CA ASP A 58 19.18 36.79 19.96
C ASP A 58 20.54 36.29 19.45
N GLY A 59 20.82 36.43 18.14
CA GLY A 59 22.05 35.93 17.51
C GLY A 59 22.15 34.40 17.36
N GLU A 60 21.26 33.65 18.01
CA GLU A 60 21.19 32.18 17.91
C GLU A 60 20.31 31.74 16.73
N PRO A 61 20.77 30.85 15.84
CA PRO A 61 19.99 30.45 14.67
C PRO A 61 18.73 29.67 15.08
N HIS A 62 17.58 30.03 14.50
CA HIS A 62 16.30 29.34 14.73
C HIS A 62 16.31 27.84 14.41
N LEU A 63 17.20 27.43 13.52
CA LEU A 63 17.42 26.06 13.12
C LEU A 63 18.93 25.84 13.00
N ARG A 64 19.42 24.81 13.67
CA ARG A 64 20.74 24.24 13.43
C ARG A 64 20.66 22.72 13.57
N MET A 65 20.77 22.02 12.45
CA MET A 65 20.69 20.55 12.43
C MET A 65 21.81 19.98 11.57
N TRP A 66 22.48 18.95 12.07
CA TRP A 66 23.51 18.25 11.32
C TRP A 66 22.91 17.50 10.12
N LEU A 67 23.64 17.45 9.00
CA LEU A 67 23.19 16.75 7.81
C LEU A 67 22.97 15.27 8.08
N GLU A 68 23.87 14.65 8.86
CA GLU A 68 23.80 13.25 9.24
C GLU A 68 22.56 12.96 10.07
N GLU A 69 22.20 13.85 11.00
CA GLU A 69 20.98 13.76 11.80
C GLU A 69 19.74 13.84 10.91
N ALA A 70 19.70 14.81 9.98
CA ALA A 70 18.59 14.96 9.04
C ALA A 70 18.41 13.72 8.13
N ILE A 71 19.51 13.12 7.68
CA ILE A 71 19.47 11.90 6.86
C ILE A 71 18.98 10.70 7.67
N LEU A 72 19.41 10.56 8.93
CA LEU A 72 18.99 9.46 9.80
C LEU A 72 17.50 9.53 10.12
N GLU A 73 16.96 10.74 10.33
CA GLU A 73 15.53 10.94 10.54
C GLU A 73 14.70 10.51 9.32
N GLU A 74 15.07 10.97 8.11
CA GLU A 74 14.42 10.57 6.86
C GLU A 74 14.50 9.06 6.62
N LEU A 75 15.66 8.45 6.88
CA LEU A 75 15.85 7.02 6.74
C LEU A 75 14.97 6.24 7.73
N GLY A 76 14.77 6.77 8.94
CA GLY A 76 13.84 6.24 9.92
C GLY A 76 12.39 6.23 9.40
N GLU A 77 11.91 7.37 8.89
CA GLU A 77 10.56 7.46 8.31
C GLU A 77 10.38 6.52 7.11
N LEU A 78 11.37 6.48 6.21
CA LEU A 78 11.34 5.56 5.07
C LEU A 78 11.30 4.10 5.48
N LYS A 79 12.06 3.73 6.52
CA LYS A 79 12.06 2.37 7.07
C LYS A 79 10.69 2.00 7.64
N ASP A 80 10.07 2.90 8.40
CA ASP A 80 8.74 2.69 8.97
C ASP A 80 7.67 2.61 7.89
N GLY A 81 7.76 3.47 6.86
CA GLY A 81 6.91 3.42 5.68
C GLY A 81 7.05 2.10 4.90
N LEU A 82 8.28 1.62 4.71
CA LEU A 82 8.56 0.33 4.07
C LEU A 82 7.98 -0.84 4.87
N ALA A 83 8.06 -0.79 6.20
CA ALA A 83 7.44 -1.79 7.07
C ALA A 83 5.90 -1.80 6.88
N GLY A 84 5.28 -0.61 6.81
CA GLY A 84 3.85 -0.48 6.53
C GLY A 84 3.43 -1.07 5.18
N VAL A 85 4.21 -0.78 4.12
CA VAL A 85 3.98 -1.36 2.78
C VAL A 85 4.13 -2.88 2.80
N SER A 86 5.14 -3.41 3.48
CA SER A 86 5.35 -4.86 3.64
C SER A 86 4.12 -5.53 4.27
N THR A 87 3.54 -4.93 5.31
CA THR A 87 2.30 -5.43 5.93
C THR A 87 1.12 -5.43 4.96
N GLN A 88 0.96 -4.39 4.14
CA GLN A 88 -0.11 -4.34 3.12
C GLN A 88 0.07 -5.41 2.05
N VAL A 89 1.30 -5.65 1.59
CA VAL A 89 1.61 -6.72 0.62
C VAL A 89 1.27 -8.10 1.19
N GLN A 90 1.59 -8.35 2.47
CA GLN A 90 1.23 -9.60 3.13
C GLN A 90 -0.30 -9.79 3.19
N TYR A 91 -1.04 -8.74 3.53
CA TYR A 91 -2.50 -8.78 3.55
C TYR A 91 -3.11 -9.07 2.16
N LEU A 92 -2.57 -8.44 1.11
CA LEU A 92 -2.99 -8.69 -0.27
C LEU A 92 -2.71 -10.13 -0.69
N SER A 93 -1.54 -10.68 -0.35
CA SER A 93 -1.19 -12.08 -0.63
C SER A 93 -2.21 -13.06 -0.04
N VAL A 94 -2.60 -12.87 1.23
CA VAL A 94 -3.64 -13.68 1.88
C VAL A 94 -4.99 -13.55 1.17
N SER A 95 -5.35 -12.35 0.73
CA SER A 95 -6.60 -12.09 0.02
C SER A 95 -6.62 -12.75 -1.37
N CYS A 96 -5.49 -12.76 -2.08
CA CYS A 96 -5.34 -13.47 -3.35
C CYS A 96 -5.53 -14.98 -3.17
N GLY A 97 -4.92 -15.60 -2.15
CA GLY A 97 -5.11 -17.03 -1.89
C GLY A 97 -6.57 -17.39 -1.59
N ARG A 98 -7.32 -16.50 -0.93
CA ARG A 98 -8.77 -16.69 -0.74
C ARG A 98 -9.55 -16.59 -2.04
N LEU A 99 -9.18 -15.67 -2.93
CA LEU A 99 -9.80 -15.53 -4.26
C LEU A 99 -9.55 -16.77 -5.11
N GLU A 100 -8.34 -17.33 -5.11
CA GLU A 100 -8.02 -18.57 -5.82
C GLU A 100 -8.90 -19.74 -5.34
N GLY A 101 -9.14 -19.85 -4.03
CA GLY A 101 -10.07 -20.84 -3.48
C GLY A 101 -11.51 -20.67 -4.00
N ILE A 102 -12.01 -19.42 -4.02
CA ILE A 102 -13.34 -19.12 -4.57
C ILE A 102 -13.43 -19.45 -6.06
N VAL A 103 -12.38 -19.15 -6.83
CA VAL A 103 -12.32 -19.49 -8.27
C VAL A 103 -12.40 -21.01 -8.47
N SER A 104 -11.64 -21.78 -7.69
CA SER A 104 -11.72 -23.25 -7.71
C SER A 104 -13.12 -23.76 -7.39
N ASP A 105 -13.79 -23.20 -6.37
CA ASP A 105 -15.16 -23.60 -6.00
C ASP A 105 -16.16 -23.31 -7.13
N ILE A 106 -16.01 -22.16 -7.82
CA ILE A 106 -16.83 -21.80 -8.98
C ILE A 106 -16.64 -22.80 -10.13
N GLU A 107 -15.42 -23.25 -10.39
CA GLU A 107 -15.15 -24.26 -11.42
C GLU A 107 -15.81 -25.60 -11.09
N VAL A 108 -15.74 -26.03 -9.83
CA VAL A 108 -16.43 -27.25 -9.36
C VAL A 108 -17.95 -27.11 -9.52
N LEU A 109 -18.54 -26.00 -9.08
CA LEU A 109 -19.97 -25.73 -9.21
C LEU A 109 -20.41 -25.70 -10.68
N LYS A 110 -19.62 -25.09 -11.57
CA LYS A 110 -19.87 -25.09 -13.01
C LYS A 110 -19.89 -26.50 -13.59
N GLY A 111 -18.97 -27.37 -13.15
CA GLY A 111 -18.97 -28.79 -13.51
C GLY A 111 -20.22 -29.53 -13.06
N ILE A 112 -20.70 -29.27 -11.84
CA ILE A 112 -21.92 -29.86 -11.29
C ILE A 112 -23.16 -29.42 -12.08
N ILE A 113 -23.27 -28.14 -12.41
CA ILE A 113 -24.39 -27.60 -13.20
C ILE A 113 -24.43 -28.26 -14.58
N LYS A 114 -23.28 -28.30 -15.27
CA LYS A 114 -23.19 -28.94 -16.59
C LYS A 114 -23.63 -30.40 -16.56
N LYS A 115 -23.21 -31.16 -15.53
CA LYS A 115 -23.62 -32.56 -15.36
C LYS A 115 -25.13 -32.71 -15.13
N ARG A 116 -25.77 -31.77 -14.42
CA ARG A 116 -27.23 -31.76 -14.21
C ARG A 116 -27.97 -31.44 -15.50
N ASP A 117 -27.49 -30.47 -16.28
CA ASP A 117 -28.09 -30.12 -17.58
C ASP A 117 -28.01 -31.28 -18.57
N ASP A 118 -26.84 -31.95 -18.66
CA ASP A 118 -26.66 -33.13 -19.50
C ASP A 118 -27.62 -34.28 -19.10
N ARG A 119 -27.80 -34.49 -17.79
CA ARG A 119 -28.72 -35.49 -17.25
C ARG A 119 -30.18 -35.14 -17.57
N ALA A 120 -30.59 -33.90 -17.35
CA ALA A 120 -31.95 -33.44 -17.67
C ALA A 120 -32.25 -33.57 -19.17
N GLY A 121 -31.27 -33.24 -20.02
CA GLY A 121 -31.38 -33.42 -21.47
C GLY A 121 -31.52 -34.89 -21.87
N TYR A 122 -30.82 -35.81 -21.20
CA TYR A 122 -30.99 -37.25 -21.41
C TYR A 122 -32.37 -37.75 -20.94
N GLU A 123 -32.81 -37.36 -19.74
CA GLU A 123 -34.12 -37.74 -19.20
C GLU A 123 -35.26 -37.23 -20.11
N PHE A 124 -35.17 -36.01 -20.63
CA PHE A 124 -36.12 -35.47 -21.60
C PHE A 124 -36.17 -36.29 -22.90
N LYS A 125 -35.01 -36.63 -23.48
CA LYS A 125 -34.94 -37.47 -24.70
C LYS A 125 -35.58 -38.84 -24.48
N MET A 126 -35.34 -39.46 -23.32
CA MET A 126 -35.96 -40.73 -22.97
C MET A 126 -37.48 -40.61 -22.83
N ALA A 127 -37.97 -39.56 -22.15
CA ALA A 127 -39.41 -39.33 -22.00
C ALA A 127 -40.12 -39.16 -23.36
N VAL A 128 -39.52 -38.40 -24.29
CA VAL A 128 -40.05 -38.23 -25.66
C VAL A 128 -40.09 -39.58 -26.39
N ALA A 129 -39.04 -40.39 -26.30
CA ALA A 129 -39.01 -41.71 -26.95
C ALA A 129 -40.13 -42.63 -26.43
N PHE A 130 -40.32 -42.70 -25.10
CA PHE A 130 -41.42 -43.48 -24.51
C PHE A 130 -42.80 -42.96 -24.93
N GLY A 131 -42.99 -41.63 -25.02
CA GLY A 131 -44.24 -41.03 -25.51
C GLY A 131 -44.57 -41.42 -26.95
N ILE A 132 -43.57 -41.44 -27.83
CA ILE A 132 -43.74 -41.87 -29.23
C ILE A 132 -44.14 -43.34 -29.30
N ILE A 133 -43.43 -44.21 -28.55
CA ILE A 133 -43.72 -45.66 -28.52
C ILE A 133 -45.15 -45.91 -28.01
N ALA A 134 -45.55 -45.27 -26.90
CA ALA A 134 -46.89 -45.41 -26.35
C ALA A 134 -47.98 -44.96 -27.35
N SER A 135 -47.72 -43.89 -28.12
CA SER A 135 -48.64 -43.41 -29.15
C SER A 135 -48.79 -44.41 -30.30
N ILE A 136 -47.69 -45.02 -30.76
CA ILE A 136 -47.72 -46.06 -31.79
C ILE A 136 -48.52 -47.28 -31.31
N VAL A 137 -48.26 -47.75 -30.09
CA VAL A 137 -48.98 -48.89 -29.49
C VAL A 137 -50.48 -48.61 -29.39
N ALA A 138 -50.86 -47.43 -28.91
CA ALA A 138 -52.26 -47.01 -28.82
C ALA A 138 -52.94 -46.98 -30.20
N LEU A 139 -52.27 -46.47 -31.22
CA LEU A 139 -52.77 -46.48 -32.60
C LEU A 139 -52.96 -47.92 -33.11
N THR A 140 -51.98 -48.81 -32.93
CA THR A 140 -52.11 -50.21 -33.38
C THR A 140 -53.23 -50.96 -32.67
N ALA A 141 -53.52 -50.64 -31.40
CA ALA A 141 -54.61 -51.23 -30.64
C ALA A 141 -56.00 -50.69 -31.06
N LEU A 142 -56.07 -49.50 -31.64
CA LEU A 142 -57.32 -48.89 -32.14
C LEU A 142 -57.73 -49.41 -33.53
N PHE A 143 -56.78 -49.89 -34.33
CA PHE A 143 -57.01 -50.38 -35.70
C PHE A 143 -57.07 -51.92 -35.82
N ASN A 144 -56.94 -52.63 -34.69
CA ASN A 144 -57.17 -54.07 -34.55
C ASN A 144 -58.51 -54.33 -33.87
#